data_AF-A0AAJ5UGJ9-F1
#
_entry.id   AF-A0AAJ5UGJ9-F1
#
_cell.length_a   1.000
_cell.length_b   1.000
_cell.length_c   1.000
_cell.angle_alpha   90.00
_cell.angle_beta   90.00
_cell.angle_gamma   90.00
#
_symmetry.space_group_name_H-M   'P 1'
#
loop_
_entity.id
_entity.type
_entity.pdbx_description
1 polymer ?
#
loop_
_entity_poly.entity_id
_entity_poly.type
_entity_poly.pdbx_seq_one_letter_code
_entity_poly.pdbx_strand_id
1 'polypeptide(L)'
;MYFLSADVSLIALPCNLAHCYFDEMNEASAGIPLLHIADSALEALPAEAGKVAILATEPTHEAGFYQQRIRDSGREVIDSQELRSTTTSLIGLVKAKGFRDPEVQARWHNLMSMVGSTQADAVLIACSRNSFNFAIVDTATSLSRATIRHYRRLIEEKNDSGAAR
;
A
#
# COMPACT_ATOMS: atom_id res chain seq x y z
N MET A 1 -4.95 8.39 -22.52
CA MET A 1 -5.58 7.09 -22.15
C MET A 1 -4.84 5.94 -22.83
N TYR A 2 -3.53 5.78 -22.56
CA TYR A 2 -2.65 4.85 -23.28
C TYR A 2 -2.93 3.36 -22.99
N PHE A 3 -3.51 3.03 -21.83
CA PHE A 3 -3.81 1.64 -21.49
C PHE A 3 -4.93 1.03 -22.34
N LEU A 4 -5.87 1.83 -22.86
CA LEU A 4 -6.96 1.32 -23.70
C LEU A 4 -6.52 0.97 -25.13
N SER A 5 -5.33 1.43 -25.54
CA SER A 5 -4.71 1.03 -26.81
C SER A 5 -3.85 -0.23 -26.70
N ALA A 6 -3.67 -0.77 -25.49
CA ALA A 6 -2.99 -2.03 -25.24
C ALA A 6 -4.03 -3.05 -24.72
N ASP A 7 -3.90 -4.32 -25.07
CA ASP A 7 -4.80 -5.39 -24.60
C ASP A 7 -4.54 -5.71 -23.12
N VAL A 8 -5.01 -4.83 -22.23
CA VAL A 8 -4.79 -4.88 -20.78
C VAL A 8 -6.02 -5.48 -20.09
N SER A 9 -5.83 -6.55 -19.32
CA SER A 9 -6.91 -7.23 -18.59
C SER A 9 -6.98 -6.88 -17.09
N LEU A 10 -5.97 -6.16 -16.56
CA LEU A 10 -5.87 -5.80 -15.15
C LEU A 10 -4.92 -4.61 -14.99
N ILE A 11 -5.28 -3.63 -14.15
CA ILE A 11 -4.44 -2.47 -13.83
C ILE A 11 -4.06 -2.52 -12.35
N ALA A 12 -2.78 -2.32 -12.07
CA ALA A 12 -2.25 -2.15 -10.73
C ALA A 12 -1.36 -0.90 -10.70
N LEU A 13 -1.62 0.00 -9.75
CA LEU A 13 -0.91 1.29 -9.65
C LEU A 13 -0.01 1.32 -8.41
N PRO A 14 1.33 1.19 -8.55
CA PRO A 14 2.26 1.07 -7.44
C PRO A 14 2.65 2.44 -6.85
N CYS A 15 1.68 3.31 -6.57
CA CYS A 15 1.91 4.63 -5.99
C CYS A 15 0.79 4.99 -5.01
N ASN A 16 1.06 4.93 -3.70
CA ASN A 16 0.08 5.23 -2.66
C ASN A 16 -0.63 6.58 -2.86
N LEU A 17 0.11 7.65 -3.18
CA LEU A 17 -0.45 8.98 -3.39
C LEU A 17 -1.41 9.05 -4.58
N ALA A 18 -1.18 8.25 -5.63
CA ALA A 18 -2.04 8.30 -6.81
C ALA A 18 -3.43 7.70 -6.56
N HIS A 19 -3.59 6.85 -5.52
CA HIS A 19 -4.90 6.33 -5.11
C HIS A 19 -5.81 7.40 -4.49
N CYS A 20 -5.32 8.61 -4.25
CA CYS A 20 -6.19 9.77 -3.98
C CYS A 20 -7.13 10.10 -5.17
N TYR A 21 -6.80 9.62 -6.37
CA TYR A 21 -7.59 9.79 -7.60
C TYR A 21 -8.16 8.46 -8.11
N PHE A 22 -8.36 7.49 -7.19
CA PHE A 22 -8.74 6.14 -7.58
C PHE A 22 -10.07 6.10 -8.32
N ASP A 23 -11.06 6.88 -7.89
CA ASP A 23 -12.40 6.88 -8.47
C ASP A 23 -12.34 7.38 -9.92
N GLU A 24 -11.62 8.48 -10.18
CA GLU A 24 -11.44 9.01 -11.54
C GLU A 24 -10.65 8.04 -12.43
N MET A 25 -9.62 7.38 -11.89
CA MET A 25 -8.86 6.36 -12.62
C MET A 25 -9.71 5.12 -12.92
N ASN A 26 -10.59 4.73 -12.01
CA ASN A 26 -11.48 3.59 -12.16
C ASN A 26 -12.58 3.89 -13.19
N GLU A 27 -13.15 5.09 -13.21
CA GLU A 27 -14.04 5.53 -14.28
C GLU A 27 -13.33 5.53 -15.64
N ALA A 28 -12.10 6.02 -15.69
CA ALA A 28 -11.28 6.06 -16.90
C ALA A 28 -10.76 4.68 -17.35
N SER A 29 -10.86 3.63 -16.52
CA SER A 29 -10.37 2.28 -16.86
C SER A 29 -11.26 1.56 -17.87
N ALA A 30 -12.43 2.12 -18.21
CA ALA A 30 -13.39 1.57 -19.17
C ALA A 30 -13.79 0.11 -18.85
N GLY A 31 -13.92 -0.20 -17.56
CA GLY A 31 -14.32 -1.53 -17.09
C GLY A 31 -13.17 -2.51 -16.90
N ILE A 32 -11.92 -2.14 -17.21
CA ILE A 32 -10.76 -2.94 -16.84
C ILE A 32 -10.61 -2.89 -15.31
N PRO A 33 -10.51 -4.05 -14.62
CA PRO A 33 -10.33 -4.07 -13.17
C PRO A 33 -9.09 -3.30 -12.74
N LEU A 34 -9.27 -2.35 -11.81
CA LEU A 34 -8.21 -1.56 -11.21
C LEU A 34 -8.07 -1.96 -9.72
N LEU A 35 -6.91 -2.48 -9.34
CA LEU A 35 -6.67 -2.88 -7.95
C LEU A 35 -6.33 -1.68 -7.08
N HIS A 36 -7.04 -1.53 -5.97
CA HIS A 36 -6.71 -0.53 -4.96
C HIS A 36 -5.55 -1.03 -4.06
N ILE A 37 -4.55 -0.17 -3.84
CA ILE A 37 -3.35 -0.55 -3.09
C ILE A 37 -3.66 -0.80 -1.60
N ALA A 38 -4.55 0.00 -1.02
CA ALA A 38 -4.95 -0.17 0.37
C ALA A 38 -5.69 -1.49 0.62
N ASP A 39 -6.59 -1.91 -0.27
CA ASP A 39 -7.28 -3.19 -0.13
C ASP A 39 -6.28 -4.35 -0.15
N SER A 40 -5.33 -4.28 -1.09
CA SER A 40 -4.24 -5.26 -1.17
C SER A 40 -3.40 -5.30 0.12
N ALA A 41 -3.11 -4.14 0.72
CA ALA A 41 -2.34 -4.04 1.95
C ALA A 41 -3.11 -4.54 3.18
N LEU A 42 -4.39 -4.22 3.31
CA LEU A 42 -5.20 -4.67 4.43
C LEU A 42 -5.43 -6.18 4.43
N GLU A 43 -5.58 -6.79 3.25
CA GLU A 43 -5.62 -8.26 3.13
C GLU A 43 -4.33 -8.94 3.61
N ALA A 44 -3.21 -8.22 3.63
CA ALA A 44 -1.91 -8.73 4.08
C ALA A 44 -1.66 -8.47 5.58
N LEU A 45 -2.54 -7.76 6.28
CA LEU A 45 -2.43 -7.59 7.73
C LEU A 45 -2.67 -8.92 8.45
N PRO A 46 -1.89 -9.23 9.52
CA PRO A 46 -2.19 -10.35 10.39
C PRO A 46 -3.61 -10.25 10.96
N ALA A 47 -4.25 -11.40 11.18
CA ALA A 47 -5.62 -11.45 11.69
C ALA A 47 -5.70 -10.90 13.12
N GLU A 48 -4.66 -11.12 13.90
CA GLU A 48 -4.48 -10.70 15.29
C GLU A 48 -4.04 -9.23 15.46
N ALA A 49 -3.66 -8.54 14.38
CA ALA A 49 -3.22 -7.15 14.46
C ALA A 49 -4.43 -6.23 14.70
N GLY A 50 -4.55 -5.70 15.91
CA GLY A 50 -5.65 -4.81 16.32
C GLY A 50 -5.33 -3.33 16.13
N LYS A 51 -4.06 -2.94 16.26
CA LYS A 51 -3.57 -1.56 16.13
C LYS A 51 -2.60 -1.45 14.97
N VAL A 52 -2.89 -0.56 14.02
CA VAL A 52 -2.12 -0.42 12.77
C VAL A 52 -1.57 1.00 12.63
N ALA A 53 -0.25 1.14 12.59
CA ALA A 53 0.39 2.40 12.21
C ALA A 53 0.50 2.50 10.68
N ILE A 54 0.38 3.72 10.16
CA ILE A 54 0.51 4.00 8.73
C ILE A 54 1.73 4.87 8.53
N LEU A 55 2.66 4.43 7.67
CA LEU A 55 3.78 5.22 7.20
C LEU A 55 3.55 5.60 5.75
N ALA A 56 2.84 6.71 5.56
CA ALA A 56 2.62 7.33 4.26
C ALA A 56 2.92 8.83 4.29
N THR A 57 2.96 9.45 3.11
CA THR A 57 3.08 10.92 3.03
C THR A 57 1.82 11.58 3.59
N GLU A 58 1.93 12.80 4.09
CA GLU A 58 0.81 13.59 4.62
C GLU A 58 -0.39 13.64 3.64
N PRO A 59 -0.22 13.95 2.34
CA PRO A 59 -1.35 13.93 1.42
C PRO A 59 -2.03 12.56 1.28
N THR A 60 -1.29 11.46 1.48
CA THR A 60 -1.87 10.10 1.49
C THR A 60 -2.67 9.87 2.78
N HIS A 61 -2.18 10.37 3.93
CA HIS A 61 -2.94 10.33 5.18
C HIS A 61 -4.21 11.19 5.09
N GLU A 62 -4.13 12.39 4.53
CA GLU A 62 -5.26 13.31 4.38
C GLU A 62 -6.38 12.72 3.52
N ALA A 63 -6.03 11.94 2.51
CA ALA A 63 -7.00 11.23 1.67
C ALA A 63 -7.82 10.15 2.44
N GLY A 64 -7.37 9.74 3.64
CA GLY A 64 -8.18 8.96 4.58
C GLY A 64 -8.47 7.51 4.21
N PHE A 65 -8.11 7.06 2.99
CA PHE A 65 -8.54 5.77 2.46
C PHE A 65 -7.95 4.56 3.21
N TYR A 66 -6.76 4.68 3.81
CA TYR A 66 -6.20 3.65 4.68
C TYR A 66 -6.93 3.61 6.02
N GLN A 67 -7.09 4.78 6.64
CA GLN A 67 -7.67 4.91 7.97
C GLN A 67 -9.12 4.43 7.99
N GLN A 68 -9.88 4.75 6.94
CA GLN A 68 -11.25 4.30 6.81
C GLN A 68 -11.33 2.78 6.76
N ARG A 69 -10.57 2.15 5.86
CA ARG A 69 -10.55 0.68 5.72
C ARG A 69 -10.06 -0.04 6.98
N ILE A 70 -9.07 0.52 7.68
CA ILE A 70 -8.57 -0.06 8.94
C ILE A 70 -9.69 -0.05 9.98
N ARG A 71 -10.38 1.08 10.16
CA ARG A 71 -11.52 1.19 11.09
C ARG A 71 -12.67 0.28 10.71
N ASP A 72 -13.01 0.20 9.43
CA ASP A 72 -14.08 -0.67 8.92
C ASP A 72 -13.77 -2.16 9.15
N SER A 73 -12.48 -2.51 9.23
CA SER A 73 -12.01 -3.85 9.58
C SER A 73 -11.99 -4.15 11.10
N GLY A 74 -12.49 -3.23 11.93
CA GLY A 74 -12.52 -3.36 13.40
C GLY A 74 -11.18 -3.10 14.08
N ARG A 75 -10.23 -2.47 13.38
CA ARG A 75 -8.87 -2.17 13.88
C ARG A 75 -8.72 -0.69 14.22
N GLU A 76 -7.81 -0.39 15.13
CA GLU A 76 -7.43 0.97 15.52
C GLU A 76 -6.30 1.50 14.63
N VAL A 77 -6.36 2.79 14.29
CA VAL A 77 -5.29 3.47 13.55
C VAL A 77 -4.37 4.18 14.55
N ILE A 78 -3.09 3.84 14.52
CA ILE A 78 -2.04 4.57 15.23
C ILE A 78 -1.53 5.68 14.33
N ASP A 79 -1.67 6.92 14.79
CA ASP A 79 -1.33 8.10 14.01
C ASP A 79 -0.89 9.26 14.92
N SER A 80 0.08 10.06 14.45
CA SER A 80 0.50 11.29 15.11
C SER A 80 1.11 12.26 14.10
N GLN A 81 1.03 13.55 14.39
CA GLN A 81 1.59 14.57 13.49
C GLN A 81 3.12 14.42 13.33
N GLU A 82 3.81 14.00 14.38
CA GLU A 82 5.26 13.75 14.33
C GLU A 82 5.58 12.57 13.40
N LEU A 83 4.78 11.49 13.45
CA LEU A 83 4.96 10.33 12.60
C LEU A 83 4.71 10.68 11.12
N ARG A 84 3.65 11.44 10.83
CA ARG A 84 3.31 11.88 9.47
C ARG A 84 4.38 12.79 8.86
N SER A 85 4.81 13.81 9.60
CA SER A 85 5.81 14.77 9.11
C SER A 85 7.19 14.13 8.92
N THR A 86 7.60 13.27 9.86
CA THR A 86 8.87 12.51 9.75
C THR A 86 8.82 11.55 8.57
N THR A 87 7.72 10.82 8.39
CA THR A 87 7.53 9.89 7.26
C THR A 87 7.55 10.64 5.92
N THR A 88 6.85 11.76 5.83
CA THR A 88 6.80 12.58 4.60
C THR A 88 8.18 13.09 4.22
N SER A 89 8.91 13.64 5.19
CA SER A 89 10.28 14.13 5.01
C SER A 89 11.22 13.01 4.56
N LEU A 90 11.12 11.83 5.18
CA LEU A 90 11.93 10.67 4.82
C LEU A 90 11.62 10.18 3.40
N ILE A 91 10.36 10.06 3.01
CA ILE A 91 9.98 9.66 1.65
C ILE A 91 10.53 10.67 0.62
N GLY A 92 10.48 11.98 0.92
CA GLY A 92 11.10 13.01 0.10
C GLY A 92 12.62 12.81 -0.04
N LEU A 93 13.32 12.51 1.06
CA LEU A 93 14.75 12.27 1.06
C LEU A 93 15.13 10.99 0.29
N VAL A 94 14.35 9.91 0.44
CA VAL A 94 14.52 8.66 -0.34
C VAL A 94 14.40 8.94 -1.83
N LYS A 95 13.43 9.76 -2.26
CA LYS A 95 13.26 10.14 -3.67
C LYS A 95 14.43 10.98 -4.20
N ALA A 96 15.01 11.84 -3.35
CA ALA A 96 16.11 12.71 -3.74
C ALA A 96 17.47 12.00 -3.77
N LYS A 97 17.75 11.10 -2.82
CA LYS A 97 19.08 10.50 -2.60
C LYS A 97 19.14 8.99 -2.79
N GLY A 98 17.99 8.31 -2.83
CA GLY A 98 17.88 6.86 -2.82
C GLY A 98 17.95 6.25 -1.42
N PHE A 99 17.37 5.06 -1.24
CA PHE A 99 17.27 4.43 0.07
C PHE A 99 18.63 4.10 0.72
N ARG A 100 19.66 3.79 -0.07
CA ARG A 100 20.98 3.39 0.43
C ARG A 100 21.85 4.55 0.95
N ASP A 101 21.39 5.79 0.81
CA ASP A 101 22.10 6.94 1.33
C ASP A 101 22.21 6.87 2.87
N PRO A 102 23.39 7.15 3.47
CA PRO A 102 23.56 7.04 4.92
C PRO A 102 22.64 7.93 5.75
N GLU A 103 22.30 9.12 5.25
CA GLU A 103 21.35 10.02 5.94
C GLU A 103 19.95 9.42 5.92
N VAL A 104 19.53 8.86 4.78
CA VAL A 104 18.25 8.16 4.64
C VAL A 104 18.18 6.97 5.59
N GLN A 105 19.24 6.17 5.66
CA GLN A 105 19.31 5.06 6.61
C GLN A 105 19.20 5.53 8.05
N ALA A 106 19.93 6.57 8.46
CA ALA A 106 19.84 7.11 9.82
C ALA A 106 18.42 7.60 10.16
N ARG A 107 17.79 8.33 9.24
CA ARG A 107 16.40 8.82 9.40
C ARG A 107 15.38 7.68 9.45
N TRP A 108 15.59 6.63 8.65
CA TRP A 108 14.77 5.42 8.69
C TRP A 108 14.85 4.73 10.06
N HIS A 109 16.05 4.55 10.62
CA HIS A 109 16.20 3.97 11.95
C HIS A 109 15.49 4.79 13.03
N ASN A 110 15.59 6.13 12.96
CA ASN A 110 14.86 7.01 13.89
C ASN A 110 13.35 6.86 13.76
N LEU A 111 12.81 6.87 12.53
CA LEU A 111 11.39 6.67 12.29
C LEU A 111 10.90 5.34 12.85
N MET A 112 11.66 4.27 12.64
CA MET A 112 11.28 2.95 13.15
C MET A 112 11.36 2.86 14.68
N SER A 113 12.31 3.54 15.32
CA SER A 113 12.35 3.67 16.78
C SER A 113 11.12 4.43 17.31
N MET A 114 10.67 5.48 16.61
CA MET A 114 9.42 6.17 16.96
C MET A 114 8.24 5.20 16.87
N VAL A 115 8.16 4.41 15.80
CA VAL A 115 7.10 3.41 15.64
C VAL A 115 7.18 2.31 16.71
N GLY A 116 8.38 1.86 17.09
CA GLY A 116 8.57 0.91 18.18
C GLY A 116 8.17 1.45 19.56
N SER A 117 8.14 2.77 19.71
CA SER A 117 7.58 3.47 20.88
C SER A 117 6.05 3.46 20.90
N THR A 118 5.41 3.18 19.76
CA THR A 118 3.96 3.06 19.67
C THR A 118 3.50 1.66 20.08
N GLN A 119 2.23 1.53 20.46
CA GLN A 119 1.60 0.23 20.73
C GLN A 119 1.04 -0.41 19.45
N ALA A 120 1.65 -0.17 18.28
CA ALA A 120 1.18 -0.74 17.03
C ALA A 120 1.53 -2.24 16.92
N ASP A 121 0.55 -3.06 16.53
CA ASP A 121 0.74 -4.49 16.27
C ASP A 121 1.27 -4.72 14.84
N ALA A 122 0.90 -3.84 13.91
CA ALA A 122 1.34 -3.86 12.53
C ALA A 122 1.60 -2.45 11.98
N VAL A 123 2.43 -2.37 10.95
CA VAL A 123 2.80 -1.12 10.28
C VAL A 123 2.64 -1.29 8.78
N LEU A 124 1.80 -0.46 8.18
CA LEU A 124 1.69 -0.33 6.72
C LEU A 124 2.80 0.59 6.22
N ILE A 125 3.67 0.07 5.36
CA ILE A 125 4.84 0.79 4.85
C ILE A 125 4.72 1.01 3.34
N ALA A 126 4.83 2.28 2.96
CA ALA A 126 4.88 2.71 1.56
C ALA A 126 6.28 2.61 0.92
N CYS A 127 7.34 2.29 1.67
CA CYS A 127 8.69 2.04 1.16
C CYS A 127 9.59 1.17 2.07
N SER A 128 9.77 -0.10 1.70
CA SER A 128 10.76 -1.13 2.08
C SER A 128 11.08 -1.46 3.55
N ARG A 129 11.65 -2.67 3.76
CA ARG A 129 11.52 -3.56 4.92
C ARG A 129 12.58 -3.36 6.01
N ASN A 130 12.28 -3.76 7.25
CA ASN A 130 13.29 -3.97 8.32
C ASN A 130 12.78 -4.94 9.42
N SER A 131 13.64 -5.30 10.38
CA SER A 131 13.39 -6.27 11.46
C SER A 131 12.97 -5.57 12.77
N PHE A 132 11.66 -5.42 13.00
CA PHE A 132 11.10 -4.87 14.26
C PHE A 132 10.09 -5.84 14.89
N ASN A 133 9.71 -5.59 16.15
CA ASN A 133 8.79 -6.43 16.93
C ASN A 133 7.30 -6.32 16.52
N PHE A 134 6.99 -5.56 15.46
CA PHE A 134 5.67 -5.43 14.87
C PHE A 134 5.68 -5.99 13.45
N ALA A 135 4.53 -6.43 12.95
CA ALA A 135 4.43 -6.92 11.58
C ALA A 135 4.56 -5.77 10.57
N ILE A 136 5.45 -5.88 9.59
CA ILE A 136 5.57 -4.90 8.49
C ILE A 136 4.81 -5.42 7.27
N VAL A 137 3.82 -4.64 6.84
CA VAL A 137 3.12 -4.86 5.58
C VAL A 137 3.63 -3.85 4.55
N ASP A 138 4.38 -4.36 3.57
CA ASP A 138 4.83 -3.58 2.43
C ASP A 138 3.68 -3.48 1.40
N THR A 139 3.21 -2.27 1.17
CA THR A 139 2.06 -1.99 0.27
C THR A 139 2.33 -2.36 -1.18
N ALA A 140 3.57 -2.19 -1.67
CA ALA A 140 3.95 -2.55 -3.04
C ALA A 140 4.05 -4.08 -3.20
N THR A 141 4.60 -4.76 -2.20
CA THR A 141 4.62 -6.23 -2.17
C THR A 141 3.20 -6.80 -2.12
N SER A 142 2.34 -6.20 -1.30
CA SER A 142 0.94 -6.61 -1.16
C SER A 142 0.16 -6.45 -2.46
N LEU A 143 0.31 -5.30 -3.13
CA LEU A 143 -0.26 -5.06 -4.46
C LEU A 143 0.28 -6.05 -5.48
N SER A 144 1.59 -6.29 -5.54
CA SER A 144 2.20 -7.28 -6.45
C SER A 144 1.60 -8.68 -6.26
N ARG A 145 1.44 -9.13 -5.01
CA ARG A 145 0.79 -10.42 -4.70
C ARG A 145 -0.67 -10.44 -5.11
N ALA A 146 -1.41 -9.34 -4.90
CA ALA A 146 -2.80 -9.22 -5.35
C ALA A 146 -2.91 -9.29 -6.88
N THR A 147 -2.03 -8.57 -7.60
CA THR A 147 -1.95 -8.61 -9.07
C THR A 147 -1.73 -10.04 -9.58
N ILE A 148 -0.77 -10.77 -9.02
CA ILE A 148 -0.49 -12.17 -9.43
C ILE A 148 -1.70 -13.07 -9.16
N ARG A 149 -2.35 -12.94 -7.99
CA ARG A 149 -3.56 -13.73 -7.65
C ARG A 149 -4.71 -13.44 -8.62
N HIS A 150 -5.01 -12.17 -8.90
CA HIS A 150 -6.06 -11.79 -9.84
C HIS A 150 -5.78 -12.30 -11.24
N TYR A 151 -4.55 -12.15 -11.72
CA TYR A 151 -4.16 -12.63 -13.04
C TYR A 151 -4.31 -14.15 -13.18
N ARG A 152 -3.96 -14.93 -12.14
CA ARG A 152 -4.17 -16.39 -12.14
C ARG A 152 -5.65 -16.77 -12.28
N ARG A 153 -6.53 -16.12 -11.52
CA ARG A 153 -7.98 -16.36 -11.61
C ARG A 153 -8.53 -16.04 -13.00
N LEU A 154 -8.10 -14.92 -13.59
CA LEU A 154 -8.50 -14.56 -14.96
C LEU A 154 -8.09 -15.62 -16.00
N ILE A 155 -6.90 -16.23 -15.84
CA ILE A 155 -6.47 -17.33 -16.72
C ILE A 155 -7.31 -18.59 -16.48
N GLU A 156 -7.56 -18.95 -15.23
CA GLU A 156 -8.34 -20.13 -14.85
C GLU A 156 -9.77 -20.04 -15.41
N GLU A 157 -10.46 -18.90 -15.21
CA GLU A 157 -11.80 -18.63 -15.74
C GLU A 157 -11.85 -18.69 -17.29
N LYS A 158 -10.79 -18.22 -17.96
CA LYS A 158 -10.67 -18.27 -19.42
C LYS A 158 -10.46 -19.70 -19.93
N ASN A 159 -9.74 -20.54 -19.18
CA ASN A 159 -9.54 -21.94 -19.52
C ASN A 159 -10.82 -22.77 -19.30
N ASP A 160 -11.56 -22.51 -18.22
CA ASP A 160 -12.82 -23.20 -17.92
C ASP A 160 -13.93 -22.83 -18.92
N SER A 161 -14.00 -21.56 -19.34
CA SER A 161 -14.93 -21.11 -20.39
C SER A 161 -14.55 -21.55 -21.80
N GLY A 162 -13.29 -21.93 -22.03
CA GLY A 162 -12.80 -22.52 -23.28
C GLY A 162 -13.01 -24.03 -23.37
N ALA A 163 -13.05 -24.75 -22.24
CA ALA A 163 -13.29 -26.20 -22.18
C ALA A 163 -14.78 -26.59 -22.35
N ALA A 164 -15.70 -25.63 -22.31
CA ALA A 164 -17.14 -25.83 -22.47
C ALA A 164 -17.65 -25.66 -23.91
N ARG A 165 -16.77 -25.68 -24.92
CA ARG A 165 -17.10 -25.56 -26.35
C ARG A 165 -16.64 -26.75 -27.16
#